data_AF-A0A0A0L9H5-F1
#
_entry.id   AF-A0A0A0L9H5-F1
#
_cell.length_a   1.000
_cell.length_b   1.000
_cell.length_c   1.000
_cell.angle_alpha   90.00
_cell.angle_beta   90.00
_cell.angle_gamma   90.00
#
_symmetry.space_group_name_H-M   'P 1'
#
loop_
_entity.id
_entity.type
_entity.pdbx_description
1 polymer ?
#
loop_
_entity_poly.entity_id
_entity_poly.type
_entity_poly.pdbx_seq_one_letter_code
_entity_poly.pdbx_strand_id
1 'polypeptide(L)'
;MPLLGGMICCVTGLSGALETLCGQAFGRKFYGKMELYLQGSCILTFFCSIILSVLWIYTEQILVLLYQEPEISRISAMYMKFLIPKLFAYGLLQNIMRFLQTQFVVMPLVLFSTVPMLIHIPIAYGLVH
;
A
#
# COMPACT_ATOMS: atom_id res chain seq x y z
N MET A 1 -1.91 -10.04 12.37
CA MET A 1 -2.21 -8.60 12.19
C MET A 1 -1.00 -7.64 12.30
N PRO A 2 0.08 -7.86 13.08
CA PRO A 2 1.18 -6.88 13.18
C PRO A 2 2.01 -6.70 11.91
N LEU A 3 2.17 -7.75 11.08
CA LEU A 3 2.94 -7.68 9.81
C LEU A 3 2.26 -6.84 8.72
N LEU A 4 0.93 -6.72 8.75
CA LEU A 4 0.19 -5.84 7.83
C LEU A 4 0.35 -4.37 8.23
N GLY A 5 0.44 -4.09 9.54
CA GLY A 5 0.67 -2.74 10.06
C GLY A 5 2.02 -2.15 9.64
N GLY A 6 3.07 -2.98 9.54
CA GLY A 6 4.38 -2.55 9.05
C GLY A 6 4.33 -2.00 7.61
N MET A 7 3.61 -2.68 6.71
CA MET A 7 3.40 -2.21 5.34
C MET A 7 2.67 -0.87 5.31
N ILE A 8 1.57 -0.76 6.07
CA ILE A 8 0.75 0.44 6.10
C ILE A 8 1.60 1.63 6.57
N CYS A 9 2.37 1.46 7.66
CA CYS A 9 3.24 2.50 8.19
C CYS A 9 4.27 3.01 7.17
N CYS A 10 5.01 2.08 6.52
CA CYS A 10 6.02 2.45 5.51
C CYS A 10 5.39 3.21 4.34
N VAL A 11 4.29 2.70 3.79
CA VAL A 11 3.62 3.32 2.65
C VAL A 11 3.01 4.67 3.03
N THR A 12 2.31 4.78 4.16
CA THR A 12 1.70 6.04 4.60
C THR A 12 2.76 7.09 4.89
N GLY A 13 3.84 6.74 5.59
CA GLY A 13 4.92 7.67 5.92
C GLY A 13 5.63 8.19 4.68
N LEU A 14 5.98 7.31 3.74
CA LEU A 14 6.66 7.68 2.51
C LEU A 14 5.74 8.50 1.57
N SER A 15 4.48 8.11 1.46
CA SER A 15 3.48 8.83 0.67
C SER A 15 3.19 10.24 1.24
N GLY A 16 3.20 10.42 2.56
CA GLY A 16 3.03 11.71 3.21
C GLY A 16 4.25 12.63 3.06
N ALA A 17 5.46 12.06 3.09
CA ALA A 17 6.68 12.78 2.77
C ALA A 17 6.66 13.26 1.30
N LEU A 18 6.22 12.40 0.38
CA LEU A 18 6.04 12.75 -1.04
C LEU A 18 5.02 13.89 -1.20
N GLU A 19 3.86 13.81 -0.56
CA GLU A 19 2.83 14.86 -0.60
C GLU A 19 3.39 16.21 -0.15
N THR A 20 4.17 16.23 0.93
CA THR A 20 4.82 17.44 1.44
C THR A 20 5.87 18.00 0.47
N LEU A 21 6.75 17.15 -0.06
CA LEU A 21 7.80 17.56 -1.01
C LEU A 21 7.22 18.04 -2.34
N CYS A 22 6.21 17.35 -2.87
CA CYS A 22 5.51 17.74 -4.08
C CYS A 22 4.73 19.05 -3.88
N GLY A 23 4.05 19.23 -2.74
CA GLY A 23 3.37 20.49 -2.42
C GLY A 23 4.33 21.68 -2.32
N GLN A 24 5.50 21.49 -1.71
CA GLN A 24 6.57 22.50 -1.66
C GLN A 24 7.11 22.85 -3.06
N ALA A 25 7.39 21.83 -3.88
CA ALA A 25 7.91 22.04 -5.25
C ALA A 25 6.88 22.68 -6.18
N PHE A 26 5.60 22.30 -6.05
CA PHE A 26 4.49 22.88 -6.79
C PHE A 26 4.30 24.36 -6.44
N GLY A 27 4.31 24.71 -5.15
CA GLY A 27 4.22 26.10 -4.68
C GLY A 27 5.34 27.00 -5.20
N ARG A 28 6.54 26.44 -5.45
CA ARG A 28 7.68 27.15 -6.05
C ARG A 28 7.73 27.06 -7.59
N LYS A 29 6.74 26.46 -8.24
CA LYS A 29 6.66 26.21 -9.70
C LYS A 29 7.83 25.37 -10.25
N PHE A 30 8.46 24.53 -9.43
CA PHE A 30 9.55 23.63 -9.82
C PHE A 30 9.02 22.25 -10.22
N TYR A 31 8.28 22.16 -11.32
CA TYR A 31 7.62 20.92 -11.76
C TYR A 31 8.60 19.78 -12.05
N GLY A 32 9.77 20.05 -12.61
CA GLY A 32 10.78 19.02 -12.91
C GLY A 32 11.31 18.28 -11.68
N LYS A 33 11.28 18.88 -10.48
CA LYS A 33 11.66 18.18 -9.25
C LYS A 33 10.55 17.27 -8.71
N MET A 34 9.29 17.55 -9.05
CA MET A 34 8.15 16.77 -8.56
C MET A 34 8.17 15.35 -9.13
N GLU A 35 8.50 15.20 -10.42
CA GLU A 35 8.62 13.90 -11.07
C GLU A 35 9.76 13.07 -10.48
N LEU A 36 10.89 13.71 -10.17
CA LEU A 36 12.03 13.07 -9.52
C LEU A 36 11.66 12.57 -8.11
N TYR A 37 10.90 13.34 -7.34
CA TYR A 37 10.41 12.91 -6.03
C TYR A 37 9.45 11.72 -6.15
N LEU A 38 8.56 11.72 -7.13
CA LEU A 38 7.67 10.60 -7.40
C LEU A 38 8.48 9.33 -7.74
N GLN A 39 9.43 9.43 -8.67
CA GLN A 39 10.29 8.30 -9.05
C GLN A 39 11.08 7.75 -7.86
N GLY A 40 11.71 8.63 -7.07
CA GLY A 40 12.45 8.24 -5.87
C GLY A 40 11.55 7.55 -4.83
N SER A 41 10.35 8.09 -4.60
CA SER A 41 9.37 7.48 -3.70
C SER A 41 8.90 6.11 -4.20
N CYS A 42 8.61 5.95 -5.50
CA CYS A 42 8.23 4.67 -6.08
C CYS A 42 9.32 3.61 -5.93
N ILE A 43 10.59 3.98 -6.17
CA ILE A 43 11.74 3.09 -6.00
C ILE A 43 11.87 2.67 -4.53
N LEU A 44 11.80 3.62 -3.60
CA LEU A 44 11.91 3.31 -2.17
C LEU A 44 10.76 2.42 -1.68
N THR A 45 9.52 2.70 -2.10
CA THR A 45 8.37 1.84 -1.78
C THR A 45 8.55 0.44 -2.34
N PHE A 46 9.12 0.31 -3.55
CA PHE A 46 9.41 -0.99 -4.14
C PHE A 46 10.45 -1.78 -3.33
N PHE A 47 11.52 -1.14 -2.87
CA PHE A 47 12.50 -1.77 -1.98
C PHE A 47 11.90 -2.17 -0.63
N CYS A 48 11.14 -1.29 0.02
CA CYS A 48 10.40 -1.64 1.25
C CYS A 48 9.46 -2.83 1.01
N SER A 49 8.84 -2.89 -0.16
CA SER A 49 7.94 -3.97 -0.55
C SER A 49 8.65 -5.32 -0.69
N ILE A 50 9.86 -5.34 -1.23
CA ILE A 50 10.71 -6.53 -1.30
C ILE A 50 11.06 -7.02 0.11
N ILE A 51 11.49 -6.13 1.00
CA ILE A 51 11.86 -6.51 2.37
C ILE A 51 10.66 -7.12 3.10
N LEU A 52 9.48 -6.51 2.96
CA LEU A 52 8.24 -7.01 3.54
C LEU A 52 7.78 -8.33 2.93
N SER A 53 7.95 -8.54 1.62
CA SER A 53 7.55 -9.79 0.98
C SER A 53 8.41 -10.97 1.45
N VAL A 54 9.71 -10.74 1.66
CA VAL A 54 10.62 -11.74 2.27
C VAL A 54 10.14 -12.08 3.68
N LEU A 55 9.83 -11.07 4.50
CA LEU A 55 9.28 -11.29 5.84
C LEU A 55 7.96 -12.08 5.80
N TRP A 56 7.11 -11.82 4.80
CA TRP A 56 5.83 -12.50 4.65
C TRP A 56 5.97 -13.97 4.26
N ILE A 57 7.01 -14.35 3.52
CA ILE A 57 7.31 -15.77 3.22
C ILE A 57 7.58 -16.58 4.50
N TYR A 58 8.20 -15.97 5.51
CA TYR A 58 8.50 -16.60 6.81
C TYR A 58 7.37 -16.46 7.84
N THR A 59 6.19 -15.96 7.45
CA THR A 59 5.07 -15.71 8.38
C THR A 59 4.64 -16.94 9.16
N GLU A 60 4.68 -18.13 8.55
CA GLU A 60 4.31 -19.38 9.20
C GLU A 60 5.19 -19.66 10.43
N GLN A 61 6.51 -19.59 10.26
CA GLN A 61 7.46 -19.84 11.34
C GLN A 61 7.38 -18.76 12.42
N ILE A 62 7.16 -17.50 12.01
CA ILE A 62 6.97 -16.38 12.95
C ILE A 62 5.72 -16.61 13.82
N LEU A 63 4.61 -17.05 13.22
CA LEU A 63 3.36 -17.30 13.96
C LEU A 63 3.49 -18.50 14.91
N VAL A 64 4.14 -19.58 14.46
CA VAL A 64 4.40 -20.74 15.33
C VAL A 64 5.32 -20.35 16.50
N LEU A 65 6.32 -19.51 16.28
CA LEU A 65 7.19 -18.98 17.34
C LEU A 65 6.42 -18.11 18.35
N LEU A 66 5.37 -17.43 17.89
CA LEU A 66 4.45 -16.65 18.73
C LEU A 66 3.40 -17.54 19.45
N TYR A 67 3.62 -18.86 19.51
CA TYR A 67 2.73 -19.83 20.15
C TYR A 67 1.34 -19.92 19.50
N GLN A 68 1.20 -19.56 18.23
CA GLN A 68 -0.04 -19.73 17.48
C GLN A 68 -0.19 -21.20 17.03
N GLU A 69 -1.44 -21.69 16.96
CA GLU A 69 -1.70 -23.05 16.47
C GLU A 69 -1.14 -23.26 15.05
N PRO A 70 -0.52 -24.43 14.75
CA PRO A 70 0.07 -24.70 13.45
C PRO A 70 -0.92 -24.61 12.28
N GLU A 71 -2.16 -25.06 12.47
CA GLU A 71 -3.24 -25.00 11.46
C GLU A 71 -3.55 -23.55 11.06
N ILE A 72 -3.74 -22.68 12.06
CA ILE A 72 -4.03 -21.24 11.88
C ILE A 72 -2.84 -20.53 11.24
N SER A 73 -1.62 -20.90 11.65
CA SER A 73 -0.37 -20.35 11.12
C SER A 73 -0.20 -20.66 9.63
N ARG A 74 -0.50 -21.90 9.22
CA ARG A 74 -0.44 -22.36 7.83
C ARG A 74 -1.46 -21.61 6.95
N ILE A 75 -2.72 -21.51 7.38
CA ILE A 75 -3.77 -20.79 6.64
C ILE A 75 -3.39 -19.32 6.50
N SER A 76 -2.91 -18.69 7.57
CA SER A 76 -2.46 -17.29 7.57
C SER A 76 -1.28 -17.06 6.62
N ALA A 77 -0.31 -17.97 6.60
CA ALA A 77 0.85 -17.87 5.72
C ALA A 77 0.48 -18.04 4.23
N MET A 78 -0.44 -18.96 3.92
CA MET A 78 -0.98 -19.13 2.57
C MET A 78 -1.68 -17.84 2.10
N TYR A 79 -2.52 -17.26 2.94
CA TYR A 79 -3.19 -15.99 2.65
C TYR A 79 -2.20 -14.84 2.42
N MET A 80 -1.16 -14.71 3.25
CA MET A 80 -0.14 -13.68 3.08
C MET A 80 0.62 -13.81 1.75
N LYS A 81 0.94 -15.03 1.31
CA LYS A 81 1.59 -15.27 0.01
C LYS A 81 0.76 -14.75 -1.16
N PHE A 82 -0.56 -14.96 -1.14
CA PHE A 82 -1.47 -14.41 -2.17
C PHE A 82 -1.58 -12.88 -2.12
N LEU A 83 -1.31 -12.25 -0.97
CA LEU A 83 -1.33 -10.80 -0.83
C LEU A 83 -0.01 -10.12 -1.25
N ILE A 84 1.07 -10.87 -1.53
CA ILE A 84 2.36 -10.29 -1.93
C ILE A 84 2.22 -9.37 -3.16
N PRO A 85 1.55 -9.76 -4.27
CA PRO A 85 1.40 -8.88 -5.43
C PRO A 85 0.65 -7.58 -5.11
N LYS A 86 -0.36 -7.66 -4.24
CA LYS A 86 -1.13 -6.50 -3.77
C LYS A 86 -0.23 -5.49 -3.05
N LEU A 87 0.79 -5.96 -2.32
CA LEU A 87 1.71 -5.11 -1.57
C LEU A 87 2.45 -4.11 -2.49
N PHE A 88 2.98 -4.59 -3.60
CA PHE A 88 3.64 -3.76 -4.63
C PHE A 88 2.66 -2.80 -5.30
N ALA A 89 1.49 -3.30 -5.72
CA ALA A 89 0.49 -2.51 -6.40
C ALA A 89 -0.04 -1.37 -5.50
N TYR A 90 -0.30 -1.66 -4.23
CA TYR A 90 -0.80 -0.68 -3.27
C TYR A 90 0.20 0.44 -3.02
N GLY A 91 1.48 0.09 -2.84
CA GLY A 91 2.53 1.08 -2.62
C GLY A 91 2.70 2.06 -3.79
N LEU A 92 2.72 1.53 -5.02
CA LEU A 92 2.79 2.35 -6.23
C LEU A 92 1.55 3.24 -6.40
N LEU A 93 0.37 2.65 -6.23
CA LEU A 93 -0.91 3.37 -6.35
C LEU A 93 -0.99 4.53 -5.36
N GLN A 94 -0.59 4.33 -4.11
CA GLN A 94 -0.59 5.40 -3.09
C GLN A 94 0.31 6.57 -3.47
N ASN A 95 1.52 6.30 -3.96
CA ASN A 95 2.44 7.36 -4.40
C ASN A 95 1.87 8.18 -5.57
N ILE A 96 1.29 7.51 -6.56
CA ILE A 96 0.66 8.17 -7.71
C ILE A 96 -0.55 9.00 -7.28
N MET A 97 -1.40 8.45 -6.41
CA MET A 97 -2.57 9.16 -5.90
C MET A 97 -2.20 10.44 -5.16
N ARG A 98 -1.18 10.39 -4.29
CA ARG A 98 -0.69 11.57 -3.56
C ARG A 98 -0.08 12.61 -4.49
N PHE A 99 0.71 12.17 -5.47
CA PHE A 99 1.26 13.07 -6.47
C PHE A 99 0.16 13.83 -7.23
N LEU A 100 -0.84 13.12 -7.75
CA LEU A 100 -1.97 13.73 -8.47
C LEU A 100 -2.78 14.67 -7.55
N GLN A 101 -3.00 14.27 -6.30
CA GLN A 101 -3.69 15.09 -5.31
C GLN A 101 -2.95 16.42 -5.04
N THR A 102 -1.61 16.42 -4.96
CA THR A 102 -0.83 17.68 -4.79
C THR A 102 -0.93 18.64 -5.98
N GLN A 103 -1.28 18.13 -7.16
CA GLN A 103 -1.53 18.92 -8.37
C GLN A 103 -3.00 19.33 -8.53
N PHE A 104 -3.84 19.10 -7.52
CA PHE A 104 -5.29 19.29 -7.53
C PHE A 104 -6.05 18.36 -8.51
N VAL A 105 -5.42 17.29 -8.99
CA VAL A 105 -6.05 16.28 -9.87
C VAL A 105 -6.63 15.15 -9.01
N VAL A 106 -7.83 15.37 -8.47
CA VAL A 106 -8.48 14.43 -7.53
C VAL A 106 -9.49 13.48 -8.17
N MET A 107 -9.88 13.69 -9.43
CA MET A 107 -10.86 12.83 -10.12
C MET A 107 -10.46 11.34 -10.14
N PRO A 108 -9.20 10.97 -10.43
CA PRO A 108 -8.77 9.57 -10.34
C PRO A 108 -8.96 9.00 -8.92
N LEU A 109 -8.60 9.76 -7.89
CA LEU A 109 -8.75 9.33 -6.49
C LEU A 109 -10.22 9.02 -6.15
N VAL A 110 -11.15 9.86 -6.60
CA VAL A 110 -12.59 9.66 -6.39
C VAL A 110 -13.07 8.41 -7.11
N LEU A 111 -12.64 8.17 -8.35
CA LEU A 111 -13.03 6.98 -9.10
C LEU A 111 -12.51 5.69 -8.44
N PHE A 112 -11.21 5.66 -8.10
CA PHE A 112 -10.58 4.48 -7.50
C PHE A 112 -11.03 4.20 -6.05
N SER A 113 -11.65 5.17 -5.37
CA SER A 113 -12.28 4.94 -4.05
C SER A 113 -13.76 4.56 -4.17
N THR A 114 -14.50 5.21 -5.07
CA THR A 114 -15.95 5.02 -5.20
C THR A 114 -16.29 3.69 -5.89
N VAL A 115 -15.58 3.33 -6.97
CA VAL A 115 -15.88 2.11 -7.73
C VAL A 115 -15.74 0.84 -6.86
N PRO A 116 -14.62 0.62 -6.14
CA PRO A 116 -14.51 -0.54 -5.26
C PRO A 116 -15.57 -0.54 -4.15
N MET A 117 -15.93 0.63 -3.62
CA MET A 117 -16.95 0.73 -2.57
C MET A 117 -18.34 0.30 -3.09
N LEU A 118 -18.72 0.76 -4.29
CA LEU A 118 -19.97 0.35 -4.94
C LEU A 118 -20.00 -1.14 -5.29
N ILE A 119 -18.85 -1.75 -5.58
CA ILE A 119 -18.74 -3.19 -5.84
C ILE A 119 -18.77 -3.99 -4.53
N HIS A 120 -18.14 -3.47 -3.47
CA HIS A 120 -18.02 -4.17 -2.19
C HIS A 120 -19.36 -4.31 -1.47
N ILE A 121 -20.21 -3.28 -1.50
CA ILE A 121 -21.53 -3.29 -0.86
C ILE A 121 -22.41 -4.48 -1.33
N PRO A 122 -22.67 -4.68 -2.64
CA PRO A 122 -23.50 -5.78 -3.12
C PRO A 122 -22.85 -7.16 -2.92
N ILE A 123 -21.52 -7.28 -3.08
CA ILE A 123 -20.82 -8.54 -2.82
C ILE A 123 -20.94 -8.94 -1.35
N ALA A 124 -20.72 -7.99 -0.43
CA ALA A 124 -20.85 -8.25 0.99
C ALA A 124 -22.29 -8.62 1.37
N TYR A 125 -23.29 -7.93 0.79
CA TYR A 125 -24.70 -8.24 1.02
C TYR A 125 -25.09 -9.63 0.52
N GLY A 126 -24.68 -9.99 -0.71
CA GLY A 126 -24.99 -11.27 -1.34
C GLY A 126 -24.13 -12.46 -0.86
N LEU A 127 -23.09 -12.21 -0.05
CA LEU A 127 -22.35 -13.28 0.63
C LEU A 127 -22.96 -13.61 2.00
N VAL A 128 -23.65 -12.65 2.62
CA VAL A 128 -24.30 -12.80 3.94
C VAL A 128 -25.70 -13.42 3.83
N HIS A 129 -26.42 -13.13 2.74
CA HIS A 129 -27.71 -13.76 2.41
C HIS A 129 -27.51 -14.87 1.38
#